data_AF-A0A7Y2BEY7-F1
#
_entry.id   AF-A0A7Y2BEY7-F1
#
_cell.length_a   1.000
_cell.length_b   1.000
_cell.length_c   1.000
_cell.angle_alpha   90.00
_cell.angle_beta   90.00
_cell.angle_gamma   90.00
#
_symmetry.space_group_name_H-M   'P 1'
#
loop_
_entity.id
_entity.type
_entity.pdbx_description
1 polymer ?
#
loop_
_entity_poly.entity_id
_entity_poly.type
_entity_poly.pdbx_seq_one_letter_code
_entity_poly.pdbx_strand_id
1 'polypeptide(L)'
;MPRAVLMPVHFYPALMFATLFGCGSSPRNEFLTPVYDACFTVDECVETATLCEKLSVEFAGFDYINSICTLTCEAEGSVSADCPRAYVGLFGSCYPSSIAGGIDDTLVCFDPCFVDEDCQQGFRCLGATGLCGAELDPCPVDENDAICVPGPE
;
A
#
# COMPACT_ATOMS: atom_id res chain seq x y z
N MET A 1 -34.08 42.02 71.80
CA MET A 1 -32.91 42.83 71.36
C MET A 1 -32.30 42.14 70.12
N PRO A 2 -31.74 42.91 69.16
CA PRO A 2 -31.98 42.71 67.73
C PRO A 2 -30.75 42.21 66.93
N ARG A 3 -30.95 42.12 65.59
CA ARG A 3 -29.99 42.11 64.46
C ARG A 3 -29.34 40.75 64.16
N ALA A 4 -29.51 40.09 63.02
CA ALA A 4 -29.61 40.47 61.60
C ALA A 4 -28.31 40.99 60.96
N VAL A 5 -27.94 40.30 59.86
CA VAL A 5 -27.11 40.69 58.70
C VAL A 5 -25.58 40.60 58.85
N LEU A 6 -24.94 39.70 58.09
CA LEU A 6 -24.04 40.00 56.95
C LEU A 6 -23.41 38.71 56.40
N MET A 7 -23.54 38.48 55.09
CA MET A 7 -22.67 37.58 54.31
C MET A 7 -21.24 38.11 54.27
N PRO A 8 -20.25 37.22 54.11
CA PRO A 8 -19.11 37.54 53.25
C PRO A 8 -18.80 36.43 52.24
N VAL A 9 -18.21 36.91 51.16
CA VAL A 9 -17.91 36.26 49.88
C VAL A 9 -16.38 36.06 49.77
N HIS A 10 -15.97 34.95 49.13
CA HIS A 10 -14.68 34.64 48.50
C HIS A 10 -13.40 34.47 49.34
N PHE A 11 -12.66 33.38 49.07
CA PHE A 11 -11.32 33.38 48.43
C PHE A 11 -10.90 31.94 48.01
N TYR A 12 -10.40 31.80 46.77
CA TYR A 12 -9.89 30.59 46.10
C TYR A 12 -8.48 30.17 46.60
N PRO A 13 -8.05 28.89 46.44
CA PRO A 13 -7.17 28.54 45.30
C PRO A 13 -7.34 27.11 44.72
N ALA A 14 -6.55 26.86 43.67
CA ALA A 14 -6.63 25.83 42.63
C ALA A 14 -6.19 24.39 42.97
N LEU A 15 -6.69 23.43 42.18
CA LEU A 15 -6.00 22.22 41.67
C LEU A 15 -6.83 21.70 40.47
N MET A 16 -6.53 21.98 39.19
CA MET A 16 -5.44 21.52 38.31
C MET A 16 -5.37 19.98 38.11
N PHE A 17 -5.67 19.57 36.86
CA PHE A 17 -5.20 18.36 36.13
C PHE A 17 -5.67 16.97 36.65
N ALA A 18 -5.97 15.95 35.85
CA ALA A 18 -5.76 15.69 34.43
C ALA A 18 -6.80 14.67 33.89
N THR A 19 -7.14 14.84 32.61
CA THR A 19 -7.56 13.77 31.70
C THR A 19 -6.52 12.64 31.68
N LEU A 20 -6.89 11.43 32.07
CA LEU A 20 -6.18 10.21 31.67
C LEU A 20 -7.18 9.08 31.40
N PHE A 21 -7.37 8.74 30.12
CA PHE A 21 -6.83 7.52 29.47
C PHE A 21 -7.56 6.24 29.91
N GLY A 22 -8.10 5.41 29.03
CA GLY A 22 -8.04 5.41 27.58
C GLY A 22 -9.05 4.41 27.03
N CYS A 23 -9.44 4.65 25.78
CA CYS A 23 -10.03 3.64 24.92
C CYS A 23 -9.23 2.36 25.06
N GLY A 24 -9.91 1.26 25.41
CA GLY A 24 -9.38 -0.07 25.19
C GLY A 24 -9.21 -0.27 23.69
N SER A 25 -8.08 0.18 23.17
CA SER A 25 -7.55 -0.31 21.91
C SER A 25 -7.30 -1.78 22.15
N SER A 26 -8.25 -2.62 21.73
CA SER A 26 -7.92 -3.99 21.36
C SER A 26 -6.62 -3.93 20.56
N PRO A 27 -5.63 -4.81 20.80
CA PRO A 27 -4.50 -4.91 19.90
C PRO A 27 -5.11 -5.15 18.53
N ARG A 28 -5.01 -4.13 17.67
CA ARG A 28 -5.38 -4.27 16.28
C ARG A 28 -4.60 -5.49 15.83
N ASN A 29 -5.29 -6.52 15.37
CA ASN A 29 -4.75 -7.25 14.24
C ASN A 29 -4.40 -6.13 13.24
N GLU A 30 -3.12 -5.77 13.16
CA GLU A 30 -2.51 -5.30 11.93
C GLU A 30 -2.65 -6.46 10.95
N PHE A 31 -3.90 -6.76 10.59
CA PHE A 31 -4.25 -7.45 9.39
C PHE A 31 -3.68 -6.52 8.34
N LEU A 32 -2.54 -6.90 7.78
CA LEU A 32 -1.90 -6.22 6.66
C LEU A 32 -2.98 -6.03 5.61
N THR A 33 -3.66 -4.88 5.60
CA THR A 33 -4.56 -4.56 4.52
C THR A 33 -3.64 -4.47 3.30
N PRO A 34 -3.78 -5.36 2.30
CA PRO A 34 -2.85 -5.42 1.20
C PRO A 34 -2.88 -4.05 0.53
N VAL A 35 -1.73 -3.37 0.50
CA VAL A 35 -1.65 -2.08 -0.20
C VAL A 35 -1.90 -2.30 -1.70
N TYR A 36 -1.55 -3.47 -2.21
CA TYR A 36 -1.65 -3.90 -3.61
C TYR A 36 -2.99 -4.57 -3.95
N ASP A 37 -4.10 -4.08 -3.39
CA ASP A 37 -5.42 -4.62 -3.70
C ASP A 37 -5.90 -4.22 -5.11
N ALA A 38 -6.82 -4.97 -5.69
CA ALA A 38 -7.48 -4.56 -6.93
C ALA A 38 -8.37 -3.32 -6.70
N CYS A 39 -8.44 -2.41 -7.67
CA CYS A 39 -9.23 -1.18 -7.56
C CYS A 39 -9.93 -0.79 -8.85
N PHE A 40 -11.03 -0.03 -8.74
CA PHE A 40 -11.61 0.70 -9.87
C PHE A 40 -11.37 2.21 -9.75
N THR A 41 -11.27 2.70 -8.53
CA THR A 41 -10.94 4.10 -8.22
C THR A 41 -9.99 4.18 -7.02
N VAL A 42 -9.23 5.25 -6.92
CA VAL A 42 -8.28 5.45 -5.80
C VAL A 42 -8.98 5.55 -4.44
N ASP A 43 -10.25 5.96 -4.40
CA ASP A 43 -11.03 6.08 -3.16
C ASP A 43 -11.39 4.72 -2.53
N GLU A 44 -11.24 3.62 -3.28
CA GLU A 44 -11.41 2.24 -2.81
C GLU A 44 -10.13 1.67 -2.17
N CYS A 45 -9.00 2.35 -2.37
CA CYS A 45 -7.72 1.94 -1.84
C CYS A 45 -7.54 2.31 -0.37
N VAL A 46 -6.60 1.63 0.29
CA VAL A 46 -6.15 2.00 1.64
C VAL A 46 -5.53 3.39 1.63
N GLU A 47 -5.57 4.09 2.77
CA GLU A 47 -5.09 5.49 2.88
C GLU A 47 -3.63 5.70 2.45
N THR A 48 -2.80 4.64 2.46
CA THR A 48 -1.40 4.69 2.04
C THR A 48 -1.19 4.57 0.54
N ALA A 49 -2.18 4.09 -0.21
CA ALA A 49 -2.15 4.05 -1.66
C ALA A 49 -2.69 5.37 -2.22
N THR A 50 -1.98 5.93 -3.20
CA THR A 50 -2.28 7.23 -3.81
C THR A 50 -2.65 7.11 -5.28
N LEU A 51 -2.55 5.91 -5.84
CA LEU A 51 -2.82 5.58 -7.23
C LEU A 51 -3.72 4.34 -7.30
N CYS A 52 -4.56 4.32 -8.33
CA CYS A 52 -5.20 3.11 -8.83
C CYS A 52 -4.66 2.87 -10.25
N GLU A 53 -3.52 2.19 -10.32
CA GLU A 53 -2.70 2.11 -11.53
C GLU A 53 -3.22 1.02 -12.45
N LYS A 54 -3.45 1.35 -13.73
CA LYS A 54 -3.98 0.40 -14.71
C LYS A 54 -2.83 -0.29 -15.44
N LEU A 55 -2.81 -1.62 -15.35
CA LEU A 55 -1.79 -2.48 -15.95
C LEU A 55 -2.41 -3.34 -17.06
N SER A 56 -1.59 -3.78 -18.01
CA SER A 56 -2.02 -4.57 -19.17
C SER A 56 -0.91 -5.52 -19.62
N VAL A 57 -1.04 -6.81 -19.33
CA VAL A 57 -0.01 -7.81 -19.63
C VAL A 57 -0.56 -8.87 -20.58
N GLU A 58 0.22 -9.22 -21.61
CA GLU A 58 -0.14 -10.24 -22.58
C GLU A 58 0.26 -11.64 -22.06
N PHE A 59 -0.70 -12.57 -22.04
CA PHE A 59 -0.44 -14.00 -21.86
C PHE A 59 -1.01 -14.78 -23.05
N ALA A 60 -0.15 -15.51 -23.74
CA ALA A 60 -0.52 -16.39 -24.86
C ALA A 60 -1.41 -15.70 -25.92
N GLY A 61 -1.13 -14.43 -26.24
CA GLY A 61 -1.88 -13.64 -27.23
C GLY A 61 -3.19 -13.03 -26.70
N PHE A 62 -3.44 -13.03 -25.40
CA PHE A 62 -4.56 -12.36 -24.77
C PHE A 62 -4.07 -11.31 -23.77
N ASP A 63 -4.62 -10.09 -23.87
CA ASP A 63 -4.33 -9.02 -22.93
C ASP A 63 -5.17 -9.17 -21.66
N TYR A 64 -4.50 -9.22 -20.51
CA TYR A 64 -5.10 -9.20 -19.18
C TYR A 64 -4.92 -7.81 -18.61
N ILE A 65 -6.05 -7.16 -18.33
CA ILE A 65 -6.09 -5.76 -17.88
C ILE A 65 -6.73 -5.72 -16.50
N ASN A 66 -6.02 -5.16 -15.53
CA ASN A 66 -6.53 -4.92 -14.20
C ASN A 66 -5.87 -3.66 -13.62
N SER A 67 -6.44 -3.13 -12.54
CA SER A 67 -5.86 -2.00 -11.82
C SER A 67 -5.48 -2.39 -10.40
N ILE A 68 -4.37 -1.84 -9.92
CA ILE A 68 -3.86 -2.07 -8.57
C ILE A 68 -3.82 -0.77 -7.75
N CYS A 69 -4.17 -0.87 -6.49
CA CYS A 69 -3.83 0.13 -5.50
C CYS A 69 -2.30 0.17 -5.37
N THR A 70 -1.74 1.35 -5.55
CA THR A 70 -0.30 1.55 -5.43
C THR A 70 0.02 3.01 -5.07
N LEU A 71 1.30 3.35 -5.02
CA LEU A 71 1.82 4.69 -4.83
C LEU A 71 3.09 4.83 -5.67
N THR A 72 3.48 6.09 -5.90
CA THR A 72 4.77 6.40 -6.50
C THR A 72 5.90 6.09 -5.52
N CYS A 73 7.04 5.67 -6.04
CA CYS A 73 8.28 5.43 -5.29
C CYS A 73 9.46 6.17 -5.93
N GLU A 74 10.55 6.36 -5.18
CA GLU A 74 11.69 7.16 -5.67
C GLU A 74 12.87 6.29 -6.12
N ALA A 75 13.14 5.20 -5.39
CA ALA A 75 14.27 4.31 -5.67
C ALA A 75 13.81 3.00 -6.33
N GLU A 76 14.12 2.85 -7.62
CA GLU A 76 13.90 1.62 -8.39
C GLU A 76 14.64 0.42 -7.77
N GLY A 77 13.99 -0.73 -7.73
CA GLY A 77 14.57 -1.99 -7.26
C GLY A 77 13.52 -2.96 -6.73
N SER A 78 13.93 -4.23 -6.58
CA SER A 78 13.05 -5.31 -6.14
C SER A 78 12.58 -5.22 -4.70
N VAL A 79 13.30 -4.47 -3.87
CA VAL A 79 12.92 -4.18 -2.50
C VAL A 79 13.14 -2.70 -2.26
N SER A 80 12.06 -1.94 -2.11
CA SER A 80 12.09 -0.50 -1.85
C SER A 80 11.46 -0.17 -0.51
N ALA A 81 12.18 0.61 0.32
CA ALA A 81 11.65 1.07 1.60
C ALA A 81 10.52 2.10 1.45
N ASP A 82 10.36 2.67 0.24
CA ASP A 82 9.25 3.56 -0.11
C ASP A 82 7.96 2.77 -0.29
N CYS A 83 8.07 1.48 -0.62
CA CYS A 83 6.96 0.62 -0.90
C CYS A 83 6.48 -0.12 0.36
N PRO A 84 5.17 -0.12 0.65
CA PRO A 84 4.60 -0.86 1.77
C PRO A 84 4.88 -2.36 1.71
N ARG A 85 4.57 -3.05 2.81
CA ARG A 85 4.80 -4.48 2.87
C ARG A 85 3.81 -5.25 1.99
N ALA A 86 4.38 -6.13 1.20
CA ALA A 86 3.77 -7.14 0.36
C ALA A 86 3.01 -8.20 1.16
N TYR A 87 2.16 -8.98 0.47
CA TYR A 87 1.51 -10.14 1.08
C TYR A 87 2.53 -11.18 1.59
N VAL A 88 3.64 -11.36 0.86
CA VAL A 88 4.76 -12.23 1.23
C VAL A 88 5.60 -11.71 2.41
N GLY A 89 5.25 -10.55 2.97
CA GLY A 89 5.90 -9.95 4.15
C GLY A 89 7.19 -9.19 3.86
N LEU A 90 7.60 -9.06 2.60
CA LEU A 90 8.71 -8.21 2.15
C LEU A 90 8.25 -6.77 1.94
N PHE A 91 9.19 -5.82 1.83
CA PHE A 91 8.82 -4.52 1.25
C PHE A 91 8.54 -4.69 -0.24
N GLY A 92 7.63 -3.89 -0.77
CA GLY A 92 7.28 -3.94 -2.18
C GLY A 92 8.44 -3.59 -3.10
N SER A 93 8.27 -3.89 -4.38
CA SER A 93 9.22 -3.52 -5.43
C SER A 93 8.86 -2.17 -6.03
N CYS A 94 9.84 -1.42 -6.51
CA CYS A 94 9.64 -0.14 -7.17
C CYS A 94 10.13 -0.24 -8.62
N TYR A 95 9.21 -0.14 -9.58
CA TYR A 95 9.52 -0.27 -11.01
C TYR A 95 8.65 0.68 -11.84
N PRO A 96 9.07 1.01 -13.08
CA PRO A 96 8.24 1.82 -13.97
C PRO A 96 6.96 1.08 -14.35
N SER A 97 5.79 1.74 -14.30
CA SER A 97 4.51 1.06 -14.56
C SER A 97 4.45 0.38 -15.94
N SER A 98 5.17 0.94 -16.92
CA SER A 98 5.32 0.42 -18.28
C SER A 98 5.85 -1.02 -18.38
N ILE A 99 6.62 -1.53 -17.41
CA ILE A 99 7.08 -2.94 -17.42
C ILE A 99 5.93 -3.94 -17.27
N ALA A 100 4.80 -3.49 -16.72
CA ALA A 100 3.56 -4.26 -16.61
C ALA A 100 2.45 -3.67 -17.52
N GLY A 101 2.84 -2.95 -18.58
CA GLY A 101 1.92 -2.37 -19.55
C GLY A 101 1.13 -1.16 -19.05
N GLY A 102 1.63 -0.48 -18.03
CA GLY A 102 1.16 0.85 -17.64
C GLY A 102 1.39 1.90 -18.73
N ILE A 103 0.75 3.06 -18.59
CA ILE A 103 0.69 4.08 -19.65
C ILE A 103 2.01 4.84 -19.80
N ASP A 104 2.82 4.89 -18.73
CA ASP A 104 4.08 5.63 -18.69
C ASP A 104 5.13 4.98 -17.78
N ASP A 105 6.32 5.58 -17.73
CA ASP A 105 7.45 5.09 -16.91
C ASP A 105 7.43 5.60 -15.47
N THR A 106 6.26 6.03 -14.95
CA THR A 106 6.15 6.41 -13.53
C THR A 106 6.54 5.23 -12.65
N LEU A 107 7.51 5.45 -11.77
CA LEU A 107 7.91 4.47 -10.78
C LEU A 107 6.78 4.28 -9.76
N VAL A 108 6.24 3.07 -9.72
CA VAL A 108 5.17 2.68 -8.80
C VAL A 108 5.56 1.43 -8.03
N CYS A 109 4.89 1.25 -6.90
CA CYS A 109 5.10 0.07 -6.08
C CYS A 109 4.35 -1.15 -6.64
N PHE A 110 5.01 -2.30 -6.66
CA PHE A 110 4.44 -3.60 -7.02
C PHE A 110 4.52 -4.57 -5.86
N ASP A 111 3.60 -5.55 -5.84
CA ASP A 111 3.64 -6.67 -4.90
C ASP A 111 4.68 -7.70 -5.40
N PRO A 112 5.80 -7.92 -4.70
CA PRO A 112 6.77 -8.95 -5.04
C PRO A 112 6.20 -10.34 -4.78
N CYS A 113 6.60 -11.30 -5.60
CA CYS A 113 6.13 -12.68 -5.51
C CYS A 113 7.25 -13.67 -5.81
N PHE A 114 7.07 -14.91 -5.37
CA PHE A 114 7.93 -16.04 -5.73
C PHE A 114 7.17 -17.08 -6.53
N VAL A 115 5.87 -17.19 -6.30
CA VAL A 115 4.95 -18.08 -7.00
C VAL A 115 3.62 -17.38 -7.26
N ASP A 116 2.80 -17.94 -8.15
CA ASP A 116 1.49 -17.37 -8.50
C ASP A 116 0.57 -17.24 -7.29
N GLU A 117 0.66 -18.15 -6.33
CA GLU A 117 -0.16 -18.15 -5.10
C GLU A 117 0.17 -17.02 -4.13
N ASP A 118 1.27 -16.31 -4.34
CA ASP A 118 1.60 -15.09 -3.58
C ASP A 118 0.77 -13.89 -4.06
N CYS A 119 0.24 -13.95 -5.28
CA CYS A 119 -0.51 -12.87 -5.89
C CYS A 119 -2.01 -12.98 -5.59
N GLN A 120 -2.68 -11.82 -5.56
CA GLN A 120 -4.13 -11.78 -5.46
C GLN A 120 -4.81 -12.41 -6.68
N GLN A 121 -6.07 -12.81 -6.51
CA GLN A 121 -6.88 -13.35 -7.61
C GLN A 121 -6.92 -12.37 -8.80
N GLY A 122 -6.70 -12.89 -10.01
CA GLY A 122 -6.60 -12.09 -11.24
C GLY A 122 -5.20 -11.51 -11.51
N PHE A 123 -4.21 -11.87 -10.69
CA PHE A 123 -2.81 -11.53 -10.87
C PHE A 123 -1.94 -12.79 -10.93
N ARG A 124 -0.78 -12.67 -11.56
CA ARG A 124 0.19 -13.73 -11.78
C ARG A 124 1.59 -13.24 -11.49
N CYS A 125 2.42 -14.18 -11.04
CA CYS A 125 3.80 -13.88 -10.71
C CYS A 125 4.66 -13.96 -11.96
N LEU A 126 5.18 -12.82 -12.40
CA LEU A 126 6.05 -12.73 -13.58
C LEU A 126 7.41 -12.13 -13.20
N GLY A 127 8.47 -12.84 -13.58
CA GLY A 127 9.84 -12.34 -13.49
C GLY A 127 10.28 -11.63 -14.76
N ALA A 128 11.54 -11.20 -14.77
CA ALA A 128 12.15 -10.41 -15.85
C ALA A 128 11.86 -10.94 -17.27
N THR A 129 12.04 -12.24 -17.52
CA THR A 129 11.79 -12.84 -18.85
C THR A 129 10.32 -12.77 -19.26
N GLY A 130 9.40 -12.85 -18.31
CA GLY A 130 7.97 -12.74 -18.60
C GLY A 130 7.52 -11.32 -18.88
N LEU A 131 8.13 -10.33 -18.22
CA LEU A 131 7.78 -8.91 -18.34
C LEU A 131 8.47 -8.25 -19.54
N CYS A 132 9.75 -8.54 -19.74
CA CYS A 132 10.59 -7.91 -20.75
C CYS A 132 10.90 -8.84 -21.93
N GLY A 133 10.54 -10.12 -21.87
CA GLY A 133 10.97 -11.10 -22.88
C GLY A 133 12.44 -11.51 -22.72
N ALA A 134 12.84 -12.57 -23.44
CA ALA A 134 14.17 -13.17 -23.31
C ALA A 134 15.31 -12.37 -23.98
N GLU A 135 14.98 -11.37 -24.80
CA GLU A 135 15.93 -10.68 -25.69
C GLU A 135 16.02 -9.17 -25.41
N LEU A 136 15.29 -8.64 -24.43
CA LEU A 136 15.33 -7.21 -24.10
C LEU A 136 16.29 -6.93 -22.94
N ASP A 137 17.47 -6.43 -23.32
CA ASP A 137 18.44 -5.82 -22.40
C ASP A 137 18.34 -4.30 -22.56
N PRO A 138 18.15 -3.50 -21.49
CA PRO A 138 18.01 -3.88 -20.08
C PRO A 138 16.56 -3.95 -19.59
N CYS A 139 16.18 -5.07 -18.96
CA CYS A 139 14.96 -5.16 -18.15
C CYS A 139 15.23 -4.55 -16.76
N PRO A 140 14.36 -3.66 -16.23
CA PRO A 140 14.51 -3.10 -14.88
C PRO A 140 14.45 -4.16 -13.76
N VAL A 141 13.78 -5.27 -14.02
CA VAL A 141 13.61 -6.39 -13.08
C VAL A 141 14.81 -7.33 -13.18
N ASP A 142 15.42 -7.69 -12.06
CA ASP A 142 16.50 -8.68 -12.01
C ASP A 142 15.99 -10.07 -12.41
N GLU A 143 16.87 -10.93 -12.93
CA GLU A 143 16.52 -12.29 -13.36
C GLU A 143 15.94 -13.16 -12.24
N ASN A 144 16.22 -12.83 -10.99
CA ASN A 144 15.74 -13.56 -9.81
C ASN A 144 14.52 -12.93 -9.14
N ASP A 145 14.08 -11.76 -9.63
CA ASP A 145 12.99 -11.00 -9.04
C ASP A 145 11.71 -11.14 -9.88
N ALA A 146 10.56 -11.05 -9.21
CA ALA A 146 9.26 -11.14 -9.84
C ALA A 146 8.22 -10.28 -9.12
N ILE A 147 7.22 -9.85 -9.86
CA ILE A 147 6.13 -9.02 -9.39
C ILE A 147 4.77 -9.59 -9.81
N CYS A 148 3.75 -9.31 -9.01
CA CYS A 148 2.37 -9.61 -9.34
C CYS A 148 1.85 -8.62 -10.38
N VAL A 149 1.40 -9.15 -11.52
CA VAL A 149 0.81 -8.37 -12.62
C VAL A 149 -0.47 -9.03 -13.13
N PRO A 150 -1.38 -8.31 -13.82
CA PRO A 150 -2.63 -8.89 -14.28
C PRO A 150 -2.41 -10.14 -15.11
N GLY A 151 -3.17 -11.20 -14.87
CA GLY A 151 -3.00 -12.45 -15.59
C GLY A 151 -4.16 -13.44 -15.43
N PRO A 152 -4.09 -14.59 -16.13
CA PRO A 152 -5.12 -15.63 -16.03
C PRO A 152 -5.17 -16.24 -14.64
N GLU A 153 -6.37 -16.59 -14.16
CA GLU A 153 -6.56 -17.45 -12.98
C GLU A 153 -6.05 -18.87 -13.21
#